data_AF-K1SJF9-F1
#
_entry.id   AF-K1SJF9-F1
#
_cell.length_a   1.000
_cell.length_b   1.000
_cell.length_c   1.000
_cell.angle_alpha   90.00
_cell.angle_beta   90.00
_cell.angle_gamma   90.00
#
_symmetry.space_group_name_H-M   'P 1'
#
loop_
_entity.id
_entity.type
_entity.pdbx_description
1 polymer ?
#
loop_
_entity_poly.entity_id
_entity_poly.type
_entity_poly.pdbx_seq_one_letter_code
_entity_poly.pdbx_strand_id
1 'polypeptide(L)'
;MYKYYYFAPCKAGLVGGYVLAVLKDVKRLVVKVGTSTLVYDNGKTNIRRMHKLISVLSDIENSGIKVTLVSSGAIGVGTGKLGLPERPKDTPGRQAASTVG
;
A
#
# COMPACT_ATOMS: atom_id res chain seq x y z
N MET A 1 7.02 14.80 15.08
CA MET A 1 6.63 15.32 13.75
C MET A 1 6.56 14.13 12.79
N TYR A 2 5.40 13.84 12.20
CA TYR A 2 5.22 12.77 11.21
C TYR A 2 5.38 13.36 9.81
N LYS A 3 6.02 12.63 8.89
CA LYS A 3 6.18 13.06 7.49
C LYS A 3 5.50 12.02 6.61
N TYR A 4 4.52 12.46 5.82
CA TYR A 4 3.70 11.60 4.96
C TYR A 4 4.30 11.52 3.57
N TYR A 5 4.49 10.30 3.04
CA TYR A 5 4.98 10.08 1.69
C TYR A 5 3.96 9.28 0.89
N TYR A 6 3.63 9.77 -0.30
CA TYR A 6 2.78 9.08 -1.27
C TYR A 6 3.65 8.25 -2.21
N PHE A 7 3.46 6.93 -2.20
CA PHE A 7 4.12 6.05 -3.16
C PHE A 7 3.31 6.07 -4.47
N ALA A 8 3.66 6.98 -5.39
CA ALA A 8 3.25 6.87 -6.78
C ALA A 8 4.07 5.75 -7.46
N PRO A 9 3.52 5.03 -8.46
CA PRO A 9 4.28 4.03 -9.20
C PRO A 9 5.41 4.71 -9.99
N CYS A 10 6.59 4.87 -9.39
CA CYS A 10 7.74 5.48 -10.04
C CYS A 10 8.54 4.42 -10.80
N LYS A 11 9.00 4.81 -11.99
CA LYS A 11 9.93 4.05 -12.84
C LYS A 11 11.15 3.63 -12.02
N ALA A 12 11.58 2.38 -12.21
CA ALA A 12 12.80 1.85 -11.61
C ALA A 12 13.98 2.79 -11.91
N GLY A 13 14.59 3.38 -10.87
CA GLY A 13 15.81 4.18 -11.06
C GLY A 13 16.14 5.25 -10.02
N LEU A 14 15.24 5.63 -9.10
CA LEU A 14 15.42 6.85 -8.27
C LEU A 14 15.56 6.64 -6.75
N VAL A 15 15.76 5.42 -6.25
CA VAL A 15 15.40 5.11 -4.84
C VAL A 15 16.57 5.08 -3.83
N GLY A 16 17.83 5.23 -4.24
CA GLY A 16 18.95 5.15 -3.29
C GLY A 16 19.21 6.43 -2.48
N GLY A 17 19.79 7.44 -3.11
CA GLY A 17 20.39 8.58 -2.41
C GLY A 17 19.41 9.65 -1.93
N TYR A 18 18.44 10.03 -2.76
CA TYR A 18 17.56 11.16 -2.46
C TYR A 18 16.55 10.85 -1.34
N VAL A 19 15.99 9.64 -1.31
CA VAL A 19 14.96 9.29 -0.32
C VAL A 19 15.56 9.22 1.09
N LEU A 20 16.72 8.56 1.25
CA LEU A 20 17.44 8.50 2.53
C LEU A 20 17.86 9.89 3.01
N ALA A 21 18.28 10.79 2.11
CA ALA A 21 18.63 12.16 2.47
C ALA A 21 17.42 12.94 3.05
N VAL A 22 16.22 12.75 2.51
CA VAL A 22 15.00 13.42 3.02
C VAL A 22 14.50 12.79 4.33
N LEU A 23 14.88 11.53 4.61
CA LEU A 23 14.49 10.77 5.80
C LEU A 23 15.52 10.81 6.93
N LYS A 24 16.66 11.48 6.75
CA LYS A 24 17.82 11.46 7.67
C LYS A 24 17.48 11.70 9.15
N ASP A 25 16.56 12.62 9.44
CA ASP A 25 16.15 12.97 10.80
C ASP A 25 14.76 12.40 11.20
N VAL A 26 14.18 11.55 10.34
CA VAL A 26 12.85 10.97 10.56
C VAL A 26 12.96 9.75 11.47
N LYS A 27 12.40 9.85 12.68
CA LYS A 27 12.32 8.71 13.62
C LYS A 27 11.13 7.78 13.36
N ARG A 28 10.06 8.29 12.75
CA ARG A 28 8.82 7.55 12.47
C ARG A 28 8.25 7.96 11.12
N LEU A 29 7.93 6.97 10.29
CA LEU A 29 7.42 7.13 8.95
C LEU A 29 6.04 6.48 8.82
N VAL A 30 5.04 7.24 8.39
CA VAL A 30 3.73 6.70 8.00
C VAL A 30 3.67 6.66 6.48
N VAL A 31 3.56 5.45 5.93
CA VAL A 31 3.45 5.23 4.49
C VAL A 31 2.00 4.91 4.16
N LYS A 32 1.38 5.70 3.29
CA LYS A 32 0.02 5.42 2.83
C LYS A 32 0.04 4.86 1.42
N VAL A 33 -0.75 3.80 1.20
CA VAL A 33 -0.86 3.12 -0.09
C VAL A 33 -2.33 3.02 -0.52
N GLY A 34 -2.59 3.33 -1.79
CA GLY A 34 -3.93 3.26 -2.38
C GLY A 34 -4.28 1.88 -2.95
N THR A 35 -5.57 1.66 -3.22
CA THR A 35 -6.09 0.39 -3.77
C THR A 35 -5.38 -0.03 -5.06
N SER A 36 -5.12 0.89 -5.99
CA SER A 36 -4.49 0.60 -7.29
C SER A 36 -3.04 0.10 -7.19
N THR A 37 -2.39 0.30 -6.04
CA THR A 37 -1.06 -0.27 -5.78
C THR A 37 -1.14 -1.73 -5.34
N LEU A 38 -2.23 -2.12 -4.67
CA LEU A 38 -2.39 -3.41 -3.99
C LEU A 38 -3.29 -4.38 -4.75
N VAL A 39 -4.23 -3.87 -5.55
CA VAL A 39 -5.26 -4.63 -6.24
C VAL A 39 -5.36 -4.14 -7.69
N TYR A 40 -5.50 -5.07 -8.62
CA TYR A 40 -5.88 -4.78 -10.01
C TYR A 40 -7.37 -4.46 -10.09
N ASP A 41 -7.81 -3.84 -11.19
CA ASP A 41 -9.22 -3.49 -11.39
C ASP A 41 -10.14 -4.73 -11.45
N ASN A 42 -9.57 -5.90 -11.78
CA ASN A 42 -10.26 -7.20 -11.77
C ASN A 42 -10.35 -7.86 -10.37
N GLY A 43 -10.04 -7.13 -9.29
CA GLY A 43 -10.12 -7.62 -7.91
C GLY A 43 -8.99 -8.56 -7.49
N LYS A 44 -8.07 -8.93 -8.38
CA LYS A 44 -6.89 -9.74 -8.02
C LYS A 44 -5.84 -8.88 -7.33
N THR A 45 -5.17 -9.44 -6.35
CA THR A 45 -4.06 -8.78 -5.64
C THR A 45 -2.82 -8.64 -6.53
N ASN A 46 -2.17 -7.49 -6.45
CA ASN A 46 -0.93 -7.21 -7.17
C ASN A 46 0.29 -7.64 -6.33
N ILE A 47 0.50 -8.96 -6.24
CA ILE A 47 1.58 -9.55 -5.43
C ILE A 47 2.95 -8.95 -5.79
N ARG A 48 3.22 -8.71 -7.07
CA ARG A 48 4.49 -8.15 -7.54
C ARG A 48 4.73 -6.72 -7.03
N ARG A 49 3.71 -5.86 -7.02
CA ARG A 49 3.82 -4.50 -6.45
C ARG A 49 3.94 -4.55 -4.94
N MET A 50 3.20 -5.43 -4.26
CA MET A 50 3.29 -5.61 -2.82
C MET A 50 4.68 -6.06 -2.39
N HIS A 51 5.28 -7.03 -3.09
CA HIS A 51 6.64 -7.48 -2.79
C HIS A 51 7.65 -6.33 -2.87
N LYS A 52 7.62 -5.54 -3.96
CA LYS A 52 8.51 -4.38 -4.12
C LYS A 52 8.31 -3.33 -3.03
N LEU A 53 7.05 -3.06 -2.66
CA LEU A 53 6.72 -2.14 -1.59
C LEU A 53 7.32 -2.63 -0.27
N ILE A 54 7.07 -3.88 0.11
CA ILE A 54 7.53 -4.46 1.37
C ILE A 54 9.06 -4.47 1.43
N SER A 55 9.76 -4.82 0.34
CA SER A 55 11.23 -4.74 0.30
C SER A 55 11.76 -3.36 0.67
N VAL A 56 11.20 -2.29 0.07
CA VAL A 56 11.61 -0.91 0.38
C VAL A 56 11.28 -0.52 1.83
N LEU A 57 10.10 -0.92 2.34
CA LEU A 57 9.71 -0.62 3.72
C LEU A 57 10.61 -1.33 4.74
N SER A 58 10.99 -2.58 4.46
CA SER A 58 11.93 -3.34 5.30
C SER A 58 13.31 -2.70 5.33
N ASP A 59 13.82 -2.21 4.20
CA ASP A 59 15.11 -1.51 4.16
C ASP A 59 15.09 -0.22 5.02
N ILE A 60 13.98 0.53 4.99
CA ILE A 60 13.80 1.74 5.81
C ILE A 60 13.66 1.38 7.30
N GLU A 61 12.94 0.31 7.63
CA GLU A 61 12.82 -0.16 9.01
C GLU A 61 14.18 -0.61 9.57
N ASN A 62 14.96 -1.35 8.76
CA ASN A 62 16.31 -1.79 9.09
C ASN A 62 17.30 -0.63 9.28
N SER A 63 17.02 0.55 8.73
CA SER A 63 17.81 1.77 8.98
C SER A 63 17.49 2.45 10.32
N GLY A 64 16.61 1.85 11.15
CA GLY A 64 16.24 2.33 12.49
C GLY A 64 15.01 3.26 12.52
N ILE A 65 14.33 3.47 11.40
CA ILE A 65 13.12 4.29 11.32
C ILE A 65 11.90 3.42 11.60
N LYS A 66 11.03 3.81 12.54
CA LYS A 66 9.79 3.05 12.78
C LYS A 66 8.79 3.30 11.65
N VAL A 67 8.36 2.25 10.97
CA VAL A 67 7.42 2.34 9.84
C VAL A 67 6.00 1.95 10.26
N THR A 68 5.00 2.70 9.81
CA THR A 68 3.59 2.33 9.90
C THR A 68 2.97 2.40 8.52
N LEU A 69 2.44 1.27 8.03
CA LEU A 69 1.77 1.18 6.73
C LEU A 69 0.25 1.39 6.91
N VAL A 70 -0.30 2.37 6.19
CA VAL A 70 -1.74 2.59 6.07
C VAL A 70 -2.19 2.15 4.68
N SER A 71 -2.94 1.06 4.63
CA SER A 71 -3.35 0.37 3.41
C SER A 71 -4.82 0.63 3.08
N SER A 72 -5.13 0.78 1.80
CA SER A 72 -6.51 0.68 1.29
C SER A 72 -6.73 -0.69 0.63
N GLY A 73 -7.77 -0.84 -0.18
CA GLY A 73 -7.94 -2.01 -1.03
C GLY A 73 -8.65 -3.23 -0.44
N ALA A 74 -8.97 -3.27 0.86
CA ALA A 74 -9.73 -4.35 1.48
C ALA A 74 -11.00 -4.71 0.68
N ILE A 75 -11.82 -3.71 0.32
CA ILE A 75 -13.01 -3.94 -0.53
C ILE A 75 -12.64 -4.54 -1.89
N GLY A 76 -11.56 -4.08 -2.54
CA GLY A 76 -11.15 -4.60 -3.85
C GLY A 76 -10.68 -6.06 -3.78
N VAL A 77 -9.90 -6.40 -2.74
CA VAL A 77 -9.49 -7.79 -2.45
C VAL A 77 -10.71 -8.66 -2.17
N GLY A 78 -11.63 -8.19 -1.32
CA GLY A 78 -12.85 -8.90 -0.97
C GLY A 78 -13.78 -9.12 -2.14
N THR A 79 -13.98 -8.12 -2.99
CA THR A 79 -14.74 -8.24 -4.24
C THR A 79 -14.18 -9.37 -5.11
N GLY A 80 -12.86 -9.43 -5.29
CA GLY A 80 -12.21 -10.51 -6.03
C GLY A 80 -12.34 -11.88 -5.35
N LYS A 81 -12.11 -11.97 -4.03
CA LYS A 81 -12.24 -13.22 -3.26
C LYS A 81 -13.66 -13.79 -3.25
N LEU A 82 -14.67 -12.91 -3.21
CA LEU A 82 -16.08 -13.29 -3.22
C LEU A 82 -16.59 -13.62 -4.63
N GLY A 83 -15.78 -13.45 -5.68
CA GLY A 83 -16.21 -13.68 -7.07
C GLY A 83 -17.27 -12.69 -7.56
N LEU A 84 -17.34 -11.50 -6.94
CA LEU A 84 -18.31 -10.48 -7.33
C LEU A 84 -17.90 -9.85 -8.68
N PRO A 85 -18.85 -9.58 -9.59
CA PRO A 85 -18.56 -9.06 -10.91
C PRO A 85 -18.06 -7.61 -10.86
N GLU A 86 -18.48 -6.84 -9.87
CA GLU A 86 -18.05 -5.48 -9.64
C GLU A 86 -18.03 -5.13 -8.14
N ARG A 87 -17.41 -3.99 -7.83
CA ARG A 87 -17.38 -3.44 -6.48
C ARG A 87 -18.82 -3.12 -6.03
N PRO A 88 -19.26 -3.59 -4.83
CA PRO A 88 -20.56 -3.24 -4.29
C PRO A 88 -20.76 -1.72 -4.14
N LYS A 89 -21.97 -1.26 -4.44
CA LYS A 89 -22.35 0.17 -4.41
C LYS A 89 -23.04 0.56 -3.11
N ASP A 90 -23.67 -0.40 -2.44
CA ASP A 90 -24.35 -0.26 -1.17
C ASP A 90 -23.39 -0.43 0.02
N THR A 91 -23.73 0.16 1.16
CA THR A 91 -22.91 0.08 2.38
C THR A 91 -22.77 -1.34 2.91
N PRO A 92 -23.86 -2.15 3.04
CA PRO A 92 -23.74 -3.53 3.50
C PRO A 92 -22.83 -4.38 2.61
N GLY A 93 -23.01 -4.31 1.29
CA GLY A 93 -22.14 -5.02 0.34
C GLY A 93 -20.69 -4.61 0.45
N ARG A 94 -20.40 -3.30 0.62
CA ARG A 94 -19.03 -2.81 0.83
C ARG A 94 -18.43 -3.28 2.15
N GLN A 95 -19.21 -3.35 3.21
CA GLN A 95 -18.77 -3.87 4.51
C GLN A 95 -18.45 -5.36 4.41
N ALA A 96 -19.35 -6.15 3.82
CA ALA A 96 -19.13 -7.58 3.61
C ALA A 96 -17.85 -7.85 2.80
N ALA A 97 -17.65 -7.13 1.69
CA ALA A 97 -16.42 -7.23 0.91
C ALA A 97 -15.19 -6.81 1.73
N SER A 98 -15.24 -5.71 2.50
CA SER A 98 -14.09 -5.29 3.32
C SER A 98 -13.73 -6.28 4.44
N THR A 99 -14.69 -7.04 4.95
CA THR A 99 -14.43 -8.05 6.00
C THR A 99 -13.74 -9.29 5.44
N VAL A 100 -14.08 -9.69 4.21
CA VAL A 100 -13.45 -10.84 3.53
C VAL A 100 -12.05 -10.49 3.01
N GLY A 101 -11.90 -9.24 2.57
CA GLY A 101 -10.71 -8.72 1.91
C GLY A 101 -9.52 -8.56 2.83
#